data_AF-A0A817QP77-F1
#
_entry.id   AF-A0A817QP77-F1
#
_cell.length_a   1.000
_cell.length_b   1.000
_cell.length_c   1.000
_cell.angle_alpha   90.00
_cell.angle_beta   90.00
_cell.angle_gamma   90.00
#
_symmetry.space_group_name_H-M   'P 1'
#
loop_
_entity.id
_entity.type
_entity.pdbx_description
1 polymer ?
#
loop_
_entity_poly.entity_id
_entity_poly.type
_entity_poly.pdbx_seq_one_letter_code
_entity_poly.pdbx_strand_id
1 'polypeptide(L)'
;MLSLVLVVTYTANLASDLTTIKSNYFISGIDNIINGKIPYSRIGIVTESSLEDFYLLDNNIDVAISDTAILEYITNKVYCNLTLVGADFSRSAYGIVIPKQWIYQKDLDVVILSLRESGVLDDLKRKWFKGSLCQQSFSSYTYISMNITAMSGLLFTFATISILSLALYAWTKRFIIKSFLCILTRGKDPSIQE
;
A
#
# COMPACT_ATOMS: atom_id res chain seq x y z
N MET A 1 -30.19 9.62 23.28
CA MET A 1 -29.00 9.23 24.07
C MET A 1 -28.38 7.95 23.53
N LEU A 2 -29.07 6.80 23.58
CA LEU A 2 -28.50 5.51 23.15
C LEU A 2 -28.09 5.44 21.66
N SER A 3 -28.90 6.00 20.75
CA SER A 3 -28.59 6.03 19.30
C SER A 3 -27.31 6.81 18.98
N LEU A 4 -27.09 7.93 19.66
CA LEU A 4 -25.91 8.76 19.48
C LEU A 4 -24.66 8.03 19.98
N VAL A 5 -24.77 7.31 21.11
CA VAL A 5 -23.69 6.46 21.61
C VAL A 5 -23.33 5.37 20.61
N LEU A 6 -24.31 4.68 20.01
CA LEU A 6 -24.03 3.61 19.04
C LEU A 6 -23.31 4.13 17.79
N VAL A 7 -23.72 5.27 17.24
CA VAL A 7 -23.07 5.87 16.07
C VAL A 7 -21.64 6.26 16.39
N VAL A 8 -21.41 6.92 17.53
CA VAL A 8 -20.07 7.36 17.95
C VAL A 8 -19.14 6.16 18.22
N THR A 9 -19.64 5.11 18.88
CA THR A 9 -18.83 3.91 19.12
C THR A 9 -18.48 3.20 17.81
N TYR A 10 -19.42 3.11 16.87
CA TYR A 10 -19.18 2.52 15.56
C TYR A 10 -18.13 3.31 14.76
N THR A 11 -18.24 4.64 14.70
CA THR A 11 -17.26 5.47 13.98
C THR A 11 -15.88 5.41 14.65
N ALA A 12 -15.81 5.36 15.98
CA ALA A 12 -14.56 5.20 16.71
C ALA A 12 -13.88 3.85 16.43
N ASN A 13 -14.66 2.75 16.42
CA ASN A 13 -14.12 1.42 16.14
C ASN A 13 -13.61 1.30 14.70
N LEU A 14 -14.38 1.81 13.73
CA LEU A 14 -13.95 1.85 12.33
C LEU A 14 -12.68 2.68 12.13
N ALA A 15 -12.60 3.84 12.78
CA ALA A 15 -11.40 4.68 12.73
C ALA A 15 -10.18 3.94 13.31
N SER A 16 -10.35 3.26 14.44
CA SER A 16 -9.30 2.44 15.03
C SER A 16 -8.81 1.36 14.07
N ASP A 17 -9.72 0.58 13.47
CA ASP A 17 -9.35 -0.48 12.53
C ASP A 17 -8.64 0.05 11.28
N LEU A 18 -9.09 1.17 10.72
CA LEU A 18 -8.43 1.80 9.58
C LEU A 18 -7.00 2.25 9.89
N THR A 19 -6.71 2.63 11.13
CA THR A 19 -5.34 2.97 11.53
C THR A 19 -4.44 1.75 11.71
N THR A 20 -4.98 0.58 12.07
CA THR A 20 -4.18 -0.63 12.37
C THR A 20 -3.91 -1.50 11.15
N ILE A 21 -4.75 -1.47 10.11
CA ILE A 21 -4.62 -2.34 8.91
C ILE A 21 -3.25 -2.19 8.21
N LYS A 22 -2.62 -1.01 8.26
CA LYS A 22 -1.31 -0.78 7.64
C LYS A 22 -0.15 -1.50 8.36
N SER A 23 -0.33 -1.87 9.63
CA SER A 23 0.75 -2.42 10.46
C SER A 23 1.01 -3.91 10.19
N ASN A 24 -0.01 -4.73 9.95
CA ASN A 24 0.16 -6.19 9.93
C ASN A 24 0.95 -6.70 8.72
N TYR A 25 0.84 -6.01 7.57
CA TYR A 25 1.54 -6.39 6.33
C TYR A 25 2.88 -5.66 6.16
N PHE A 26 3.16 -4.65 6.98
CA PHE A 26 4.45 -3.96 6.91
C PHE A 26 5.57 -4.89 7.38
N ILE A 27 6.68 -4.86 6.65
CA ILE A 27 7.90 -5.58 7.01
C ILE A 27 8.67 -4.62 7.92
N SER A 28 9.02 -5.03 9.14
CA SER A 28 9.80 -4.16 10.04
C SER A 28 11.31 -4.33 9.85
N GLY A 29 11.74 -5.50 9.40
CA GLY A 29 13.16 -5.84 9.24
C GLY A 29 13.38 -7.31 8.91
N ILE A 30 14.63 -7.74 9.04
CA ILE A 30 15.09 -9.08 8.67
C ILE A 30 14.45 -10.19 9.53
N ASP A 31 13.96 -9.86 10.72
CA ASP A 31 13.25 -10.77 11.61
C ASP A 31 11.99 -11.36 10.95
N ASN A 32 11.29 -10.58 10.13
CA ASN A 32 10.09 -11.04 9.42
C ASN A 32 10.44 -12.09 8.37
N ILE A 33 11.62 -11.98 7.75
CA ILE A 33 12.13 -12.93 6.76
C ILE A 33 12.51 -14.24 7.47
N ILE A 34 13.23 -14.13 8.58
CA ILE A 34 13.64 -15.28 9.41
C ILE A 34 12.41 -16.05 9.91
N ASN A 35 11.36 -15.33 10.32
CA ASN A 35 10.11 -15.92 10.80
C ASN A 35 9.21 -16.45 9.67
N GLY A 36 9.63 -16.38 8.41
CA GLY A 36 8.89 -16.96 7.28
C GLY A 36 7.64 -16.18 6.87
N LYS A 37 7.55 -14.88 7.19
CA LYS A 37 6.44 -14.02 6.75
C LYS A 37 6.36 -13.87 5.23
N ILE A 38 7.49 -14.09 4.54
CA ILE A 38 7.64 -13.94 3.09
C ILE A 38 8.17 -15.25 2.50
N PRO A 39 7.56 -15.78 1.43
CA PRO A 39 8.06 -16.98 0.77
C PRO A 39 9.41 -16.71 0.09
N TYR A 40 10.31 -17.70 0.12
CA TYR A 40 11.66 -17.57 -0.46
C TYR A 40 11.68 -17.20 -1.95
N SER A 41 10.63 -17.53 -2.72
CA SER A 41 10.53 -17.19 -4.14
C SER A 41 10.31 -15.70 -4.41
N ARG A 42 9.94 -14.91 -3.40
CA ARG A 42 9.67 -13.47 -3.51
C ARG A 42 10.75 -12.61 -2.86
N ILE A 43 11.90 -13.22 -2.55
CA ILE A 43 13.06 -12.54 -1.97
C ILE A 43 14.17 -12.50 -3.04
N GLY A 44 14.60 -11.28 -3.40
CA GLY A 44 15.76 -11.02 -4.25
C GLY A 44 17.01 -10.67 -3.44
N ILE A 45 18.19 -10.77 -4.05
CA ILE A 45 19.47 -10.40 -3.46
C ILE A 45 20.18 -9.50 -4.45
N VAL A 46 20.05 -8.17 -4.32
CA VAL A 46 20.51 -7.22 -5.35
C VAL A 46 22.01 -7.37 -5.50
N THR A 47 22.38 -8.08 -6.55
CA THR A 47 23.67 -7.97 -7.20
C THR A 47 23.69 -6.64 -7.95
N GLU A 48 24.83 -6.01 -8.23
CA GLU A 48 24.94 -4.71 -8.93
C GLU A 48 24.29 -4.66 -10.36
N SER A 49 23.44 -5.64 -10.70
CA SER A 49 22.60 -5.70 -11.89
C SER A 49 21.26 -4.97 -11.72
N SER A 50 20.76 -4.39 -12.81
CA SER A 50 19.46 -3.71 -12.87
C SER A 50 18.26 -4.67 -13.01
N LEU A 51 18.50 -5.98 -13.15
CA LEU A 51 17.44 -6.95 -13.39
C LEU A 51 16.57 -7.14 -12.15
N GLU A 52 17.20 -7.10 -10.98
CA GLU A 52 16.49 -7.27 -9.71
C GLU A 52 15.61 -6.07 -9.38
N ASP A 53 16.07 -4.87 -9.72
CA ASP A 53 15.25 -3.66 -9.66
C ASP A 53 14.00 -3.80 -10.52
N PHE A 54 14.12 -4.37 -11.73
CA PHE A 54 12.99 -4.63 -12.60
C PHE A 54 11.99 -5.62 -11.96
N TYR A 55 12.47 -6.74 -11.41
CA TYR A 55 11.60 -7.71 -10.73
C TYR A 55 10.89 -7.11 -9.51
N LEU A 56 11.54 -6.19 -8.81
CA LEU A 56 10.98 -5.51 -7.65
C LEU A 56 9.89 -4.51 -8.07
N LEU A 57 10.10 -3.78 -9.17
CA LEU A 57 9.11 -2.84 -9.70
C LEU A 57 7.89 -3.54 -10.34
N ASP A 58 8.09 -4.73 -10.90
CA ASP A 58 7.01 -5.55 -11.49
C ASP A 58 6.20 -6.35 -10.45
N ASN A 59 6.50 -6.20 -9.15
CA ASN A 59 5.92 -6.96 -8.04
C ASN A 59 6.15 -8.48 -8.08
N ASN A 60 7.13 -8.96 -8.85
CA ASN A 60 7.51 -10.37 -8.85
C ASN A 60 8.19 -10.77 -7.54
N ILE A 61 9.04 -9.89 -7.00
CA ILE A 61 9.62 -9.99 -5.65
C ILE A 61 9.06 -8.89 -4.74
N ASP A 62 8.93 -9.18 -3.44
CA ASP A 62 8.44 -8.24 -2.44
C ASP A 62 9.57 -7.50 -1.72
N VAL A 63 10.73 -8.14 -1.61
CA VAL A 63 11.90 -7.62 -0.88
C VAL A 63 13.16 -7.96 -1.66
N ALA A 64 14.09 -7.01 -1.70
CA ALA A 64 15.45 -7.31 -2.10
C ALA A 64 16.45 -6.86 -1.01
N ILE A 65 17.49 -7.67 -0.84
CA ILE A 65 18.51 -7.47 0.20
C ILE A 65 19.83 -7.11 -0.48
N SER A 66 20.47 -6.03 -0.03
CA SER A 66 21.77 -5.58 -0.54
C SER A 66 22.42 -4.60 0.42
N ASP A 67 23.57 -4.05 0.01
CA ASP A 67 24.29 -3.03 0.76
C ASP A 67 23.47 -1.75 0.91
N THR A 68 23.48 -1.18 2.11
CA THR A 68 22.72 0.04 2.45
C THR A 68 23.05 1.21 1.52
N ALA A 69 24.30 1.35 1.06
CA ALA A 69 24.69 2.43 0.15
C ALA A 69 23.98 2.34 -1.21
N ILE A 70 23.89 1.13 -1.77
CA ILE A 70 23.22 0.88 -3.06
C ILE A 70 21.72 1.14 -2.90
N LEU A 71 21.11 0.61 -1.84
CA LEU A 71 19.68 0.78 -1.58
C LEU A 71 19.31 2.25 -1.29
N GLU A 72 20.13 2.97 -0.50
CA GLU A 72 19.95 4.42 -0.27
C GLU A 72 19.99 5.20 -1.58
N TYR A 73 20.86 4.83 -2.51
CA TYR A 73 20.93 5.47 -3.82
C TYR A 73 19.68 5.16 -4.66
N ILE A 74 19.33 3.88 -4.82
CA ILE A 74 18.21 3.44 -5.66
C ILE A 74 16.88 4.05 -5.17
N THR A 75 16.62 3.99 -3.87
CA THR A 75 15.37 4.47 -3.27
C THR A 75 15.24 6.00 -3.32
N ASN A 76 16.33 6.75 -3.09
CA ASN A 76 16.27 8.21 -3.04
C ASN A 76 16.43 8.88 -4.41
N LYS A 77 17.11 8.23 -5.36
CA LYS A 77 17.47 8.81 -6.66
C LYS A 77 16.78 8.17 -7.86
N VAL A 78 16.59 6.85 -7.86
CA VAL A 78 16.15 6.14 -9.05
C VAL A 78 14.64 5.89 -9.00
N TYR A 79 14.15 5.29 -7.92
CA TYR A 79 12.75 4.85 -7.80
C TYR A 79 12.10 5.35 -6.51
N CYS A 80 11.18 6.30 -6.64
CA CYS A 80 10.47 6.88 -5.50
C CYS A 80 9.32 6.03 -4.95
N ASN A 81 8.96 4.96 -5.66
CA ASN A 81 7.94 4.01 -5.19
C ASN A 81 8.55 2.96 -4.23
N LEU A 82 9.86 2.98 -4.05
CA LEU A 82 10.57 2.05 -3.18
C LEU A 82 10.90 2.70 -1.85
N THR A 83 10.91 1.89 -0.79
CA THR A 83 11.24 2.35 0.55
C THR A 83 12.29 1.44 1.16
N LEU A 84 13.33 2.04 1.75
CA LEU A 84 14.26 1.31 2.59
C LEU A 84 13.59 0.93 3.91
N VAL A 85 13.72 -0.33 4.32
CA VAL A 85 13.02 -0.89 5.49
C VAL A 85 14.00 -1.64 6.38
N GLY A 86 13.86 -1.47 7.69
CA GLY A 86 14.66 -2.14 8.69
C GLY A 86 15.97 -1.44 9.05
N ALA A 87 16.68 -2.03 10.01
CA ALA A 87 18.00 -1.59 10.42
C ALA A 87 19.09 -2.44 9.74
N ASP A 88 20.31 -1.89 9.67
CA ASP A 88 21.47 -2.62 9.19
C ASP A 88 21.67 -3.92 9.99
N PHE A 89 21.53 -5.07 9.34
CA PHE A 89 21.71 -6.39 9.95
C PHE A 89 23.19 -6.80 10.00
N SER A 90 24.01 -6.21 9.14
CA SER A 90 25.45 -6.41 9.09
C SER A 90 26.15 -5.08 8.78
N ARG A 91 27.26 -4.81 9.46
CA ARG A 91 28.06 -3.61 9.24
C ARG A 91 29.32 -3.97 8.48
N SER A 92 29.33 -3.61 7.20
CA SER A 92 30.50 -3.70 6.33
C SER A 92 30.99 -2.29 6.00
N ALA A 93 32.30 -2.15 5.76
CA ALA A 93 32.91 -0.88 5.37
C ALA A 93 33.63 -1.06 4.04
N TYR A 94 33.49 -0.08 3.15
CA TYR A 94 34.29 0.00 1.93
C TYR A 94 35.71 0.46 2.26
N GLY A 95 36.70 -0.21 1.68
CA GLY A 95 38.11 0.09 1.85
C GLY A 95 38.81 0.26 0.51
N ILE A 96 39.89 1.04 0.50
CA ILE A 96 40.77 1.18 -0.66
C ILE A 96 41.91 0.19 -0.48
N VAL A 97 42.12 -0.69 -1.47
CA VAL A 97 43.21 -1.67 -1.44
C VAL A 97 44.43 -1.09 -2.15
N ILE A 98 45.57 -1.12 -1.47
CA ILE A 98 46.86 -0.61 -1.97
C ILE A 98 47.92 -1.71 -1.93
N PRO A 99 48.95 -1.67 -2.79
CA PRO A 99 50.03 -2.65 -2.77
C PRO A 99 50.81 -2.59 -1.45
N LYS A 100 51.33 -3.74 -1.03
CA LYS A 100 52.13 -3.84 0.19
C LYS A 100 53.39 -2.97 0.07
N GLN A 101 53.73 -2.23 1.13
CA GLN A 101 54.87 -1.30 1.19
C GLN A 101 54.79 -0.12 0.21
N TRP A 102 53.58 0.38 -0.08
CA TRP A 102 53.43 1.61 -0.85
C TRP A 102 53.96 2.83 -0.10
N ILE A 103 54.86 3.58 -0.72
CA ILE A 103 55.55 4.74 -0.10
C ILE A 103 54.59 5.83 0.39
N TYR A 104 53.41 5.97 -0.24
CA TYR A 104 52.42 7.02 0.08
C TYR A 104 51.30 6.55 1.01
N GLN A 105 51.38 5.34 1.57
CA GLN A 105 50.33 4.80 2.43
C GLN A 105 49.99 5.76 3.59
N LYS A 106 51.01 6.27 4.29
CA LYS A 106 50.83 7.16 5.44
C LYS A 106 50.22 8.51 5.03
N ASP A 107 50.68 9.06 3.91
CA ASP A 107 50.19 10.34 3.41
C ASP A 107 48.72 10.24 3.01
N LEU A 108 48.33 9.13 2.36
CA LEU A 108 46.94 8.86 2.00
C LEU A 108 46.04 8.77 3.25
N ASP A 109 46.47 8.05 4.28
CA ASP A 109 45.69 7.91 5.52
C ASP A 109 45.46 9.27 6.20
N VAL A 110 46.48 10.12 6.26
CA VAL A 110 46.37 11.48 6.83
C VAL A 110 45.39 12.34 6.04
N VAL A 111 45.44 12.28 4.71
CA VAL A 111 44.51 13.04 3.84
C VAL A 111 43.06 12.54 4.03
N ILE A 112 42.84 11.23 4.09
CA ILE A 112 41.49 10.67 4.30
C ILE A 112 40.93 11.08 5.66
N LEU A 113 41.75 11.07 6.72
CA LEU A 113 41.35 11.53 8.05
C LEU A 113 40.98 13.02 8.04
N SER A 114 41.80 13.85 7.39
CA SER A 114 41.53 15.29 7.23
C SER A 114 40.22 15.55 6.46
N LEU A 115 39.94 14.78 5.40
CA LEU A 115 38.67 14.88 4.65
C LEU A 115 37.45 14.46 5.48
N ARG A 116 37.62 13.51 6.40
CA ARG A 116 36.56 13.11 7.34
C ARG A 116 36.32 14.20 8.39
N GLU A 117 37.38 14.70 9.01
CA GLU A 117 37.30 15.72 10.09
C GLU A 117 36.76 17.05 9.57
N SER A 118 37.15 17.45 8.36
CA SER A 118 36.62 18.65 7.68
C SER A 118 35.16 18.51 7.21
N GLY A 119 34.58 17.31 7.27
CA GLY A 119 33.19 17.05 6.84
C GLY A 119 32.98 16.94 5.33
N VAL A 120 34.04 17.05 4.51
CA VAL A 120 33.95 16.94 3.04
C VAL A 120 33.35 15.61 2.61
N LEU A 121 33.67 14.53 3.31
CA LEU A 121 33.11 13.20 3.02
C LEU A 121 31.60 13.14 3.28
N ASP A 122 31.11 13.81 4.33
CA ASP A 122 29.68 13.90 4.64
C ASP A 122 28.93 14.73 3.61
N ASP A 123 29.55 15.81 3.12
CA ASP A 123 29.03 16.62 2.02
C ASP A 123 28.89 15.81 0.73
N LEU A 124 29.90 15.01 0.40
CA LEU A 124 29.84 14.08 -0.73
C LEU A 124 28.74 13.04 -0.54
N LYS A 125 28.63 12.42 0.65
CA LYS A 125 27.55 11.47 0.95
C LYS A 125 26.19 12.11 0.75
N ARG A 126 25.97 13.30 1.29
CA ARG A 126 24.70 14.02 1.16
C ARG A 126 24.39 14.37 -0.30
N LYS A 127 25.39 14.85 -1.05
CA LYS A 127 25.25 15.21 -2.47
C LYS A 127 24.81 14.03 -3.32
N TRP A 128 25.46 12.87 -3.16
CA TRP A 128 25.23 11.71 -4.00
C TRP A 128 24.07 10.82 -3.53
N PHE A 129 23.88 10.62 -2.22
CA PHE A 129 22.90 9.65 -1.68
C PHE A 129 21.63 10.27 -1.08
N LYS A 130 21.68 11.49 -0.52
CA LYS A 130 20.55 12.11 0.20
C LYS A 130 19.77 13.18 -0.58
N GLY A 131 20.05 13.40 -1.86
CA GLY A 131 19.44 14.48 -2.65
C GLY A 131 18.08 14.15 -3.31
N SER A 132 17.28 15.18 -3.53
CA SER A 132 15.80 15.23 -3.56
C SER A 132 15.06 14.90 -4.87
N LEU A 133 15.30 13.76 -5.52
CA LEU A 133 14.41 13.39 -6.64
C LEU A 133 13.01 12.95 -6.14
N CYS A 134 12.95 12.25 -5.01
CA CYS A 134 11.70 11.76 -4.43
C CYS A 134 11.07 12.67 -3.37
N GLN A 135 11.77 13.72 -2.92
CA GLN A 135 11.24 14.61 -1.88
C GLN A 135 10.14 15.54 -2.40
N GLN A 136 9.95 15.61 -3.72
CA GLN A 136 8.91 16.42 -4.35
C GLN A 136 7.53 15.72 -4.37
N SER A 137 7.45 14.41 -4.07
CA SER A 137 6.17 13.67 -4.00
C SER A 137 5.62 13.49 -2.58
N PHE A 138 6.40 13.78 -1.54
CA PHE A 138 6.00 13.57 -0.13
C PHE A 138 5.37 14.78 0.58
N SER A 139 5.21 15.92 -0.10
CA SER A 139 4.40 17.06 0.40
C SER A 139 2.99 17.12 -0.17
N SER A 140 2.58 16.09 -0.92
CA SER A 140 1.15 15.78 -1.02
C SER A 140 0.83 14.90 0.16
N TYR A 141 0.13 15.44 1.15
CA TYR A 141 -0.66 14.63 2.05
C TYR A 141 -1.52 13.71 1.16
N THR A 142 -1.11 12.46 0.99
CA THR A 142 -1.94 11.42 0.39
C THR A 142 -3.04 11.20 1.40
N TYR A 143 -4.09 12.02 1.34
CA TYR A 143 -5.38 11.62 1.84
C TYR A 143 -5.62 10.26 1.20
N ILE A 144 -5.64 9.20 2.02
CA ILE A 144 -6.07 7.88 1.57
C ILE A 144 -7.55 8.09 1.26
N SER A 145 -7.83 8.56 0.04
CA SER A 145 -9.18 8.78 -0.42
C SER A 145 -9.81 7.41 -0.51
N MET A 146 -10.98 7.28 0.11
CA MET A 146 -11.71 6.02 0.03
C MET A 146 -12.09 5.82 -1.44
N ASN A 147 -11.48 4.83 -2.08
CA ASN A 147 -11.77 4.52 -3.47
C ASN A 147 -13.18 3.93 -3.59
N ILE A 148 -13.83 4.09 -4.74
CA ILE A 148 -15.19 3.57 -4.99
C ILE A 148 -15.28 2.06 -4.76
N THR A 149 -14.17 1.33 -4.97
CA THR A 149 -14.07 -0.11 -4.72
C THR A 149 -14.24 -0.43 -3.23
N ALA A 150 -13.71 0.41 -2.33
CA ALA A 150 -13.88 0.25 -0.88
C ALA A 150 -15.32 0.53 -0.43
N MET A 151 -16.06 1.36 -1.16
CA MET A 151 -17.48 1.67 -0.90
C MET A 151 -18.45 0.79 -1.71
N SER A 152 -17.95 -0.12 -2.55
CA SER A 152 -18.77 -0.90 -3.48
C SER A 152 -19.82 -1.77 -2.79
N GLY A 153 -19.47 -2.37 -1.64
CA GLY A 153 -20.40 -3.18 -0.85
C GLY A 153 -21.63 -2.39 -0.40
N LEU A 154 -21.44 -1.15 0.04
CA LEU A 154 -22.54 -0.26 0.45
C LEU A 154 -23.45 0.07 -0.75
N LEU A 155 -22.85 0.40 -1.90
CA LEU A 155 -23.61 0.69 -3.12
C LEU A 155 -24.45 -0.50 -3.57
N PHE A 156 -23.91 -1.72 -3.51
CA PHE A 156 -24.66 -2.93 -3.81
C PHE A 156 -25.83 -3.15 -2.85
N THR A 157 -25.66 -2.90 -1.55
CA THR A 157 -26.77 -3.03 -0.58
C THR A 157 -27.89 -2.02 -0.83
N PHE A 158 -27.57 -0.77 -1.18
CA PHE A 158 -28.60 0.21 -1.54
C PHE A 158 -29.33 -0.16 -2.83
N ALA A 159 -28.61 -0.69 -3.82
CA ALA A 159 -29.20 -1.15 -5.07
C ALA A 159 -30.17 -2.31 -4.84
N THR A 160 -29.79 -3.33 -4.05
CA THR A 160 -30.66 -4.48 -3.77
C THR A 160 -31.92 -4.08 -3.01
N ILE A 161 -31.81 -3.19 -2.01
CA ILE A 161 -32.96 -2.67 -1.26
C ILE A 161 -33.90 -1.89 -2.19
N SER A 162 -33.35 -1.04 -3.06
CA SER A 162 -34.12 -0.25 -4.03
C SER A 162 -34.89 -1.16 -5.01
N ILE A 163 -34.24 -2.19 -5.54
CA ILE A 163 -34.84 -3.16 -6.46
C ILE A 163 -35.95 -3.97 -5.76
N LEU A 164 -35.71 -4.45 -4.54
CA LEU A 164 -36.71 -5.20 -3.77
C LEU A 164 -37.94 -4.35 -3.46
N SER A 165 -37.73 -3.08 -3.09
CA SER A 165 -38.81 -2.11 -2.86
C SER A 165 -39.66 -1.91 -4.12
N LEU A 166 -39.01 -1.71 -5.27
CA LEU A 166 -39.72 -1.51 -6.54
C LEU A 166 -40.47 -2.77 -6.97
N ALA A 167 -39.88 -3.95 -6.76
CA ALA A 167 -40.52 -5.24 -7.05
C ALA A 167 -41.77 -5.46 -6.21
N LEU A 168 -41.71 -5.23 -4.88
CA LEU A 168 -42.87 -5.33 -3.99
C LEU A 168 -43.98 -4.34 -4.37
N TYR A 169 -43.60 -3.11 -4.73
CA TYR A 169 -44.56 -2.10 -5.20
C TYR A 169 -45.25 -2.53 -6.50
N ALA A 170 -44.49 -3.04 -7.48
CA ALA A 170 -45.04 -3.54 -8.73
C ALA A 170 -45.94 -4.77 -8.50
N TRP A 171 -45.55 -5.67 -7.58
CA TRP A 171 -46.31 -6.88 -7.27
C TRP A 171 -47.65 -6.55 -6.61
N THR A 172 -47.66 -5.64 -5.64
CA THR A 172 -48.90 -5.20 -4.97
C THR A 172 -49.84 -4.50 -5.94
N LYS A 173 -49.33 -3.61 -6.81
CA LYS A 173 -50.14 -2.97 -7.87
C LYS A 173 -50.68 -3.99 -8.88
N ARG A 174 -49.87 -4.95 -9.32
CA ARG A 174 -50.28 -5.99 -10.28
C ARG A 174 -51.31 -6.95 -9.67
N PHE A 175 -51.18 -7.28 -8.38
CA PHE A 175 -52.15 -8.09 -7.64
C PHE A 175 -53.48 -7.37 -7.49
N ILE A 176 -53.47 -6.08 -7.13
CA ILE A 176 -54.68 -5.24 -7.04
C ILE A 176 -55.37 -5.13 -8.40
N ILE A 177 -54.63 -4.86 -9.49
CA ILE A 177 -55.19 -4.76 -10.84
C ILE A 177 -55.78 -6.10 -11.29
N LYS A 178 -55.05 -7.22 -11.10
CA LYS A 178 -55.58 -8.55 -11.44
C LYS A 178 -56.80 -8.93 -10.59
N SER A 179 -56.80 -8.60 -9.31
CA SER A 179 -57.93 -8.84 -8.42
C SER A 179 -59.16 -8.03 -8.84
N PHE A 180 -58.98 -6.75 -9.19
CA PHE A 180 -60.07 -5.91 -9.72
C PHE A 180 -60.56 -6.38 -11.10
N LEU A 181 -59.67 -6.77 -12.02
CA LEU A 181 -60.06 -7.30 -13.32
C LEU A 181 -60.83 -8.62 -13.20
N CYS A 182 -60.41 -9.49 -12.27
CA CYS A 182 -61.07 -10.77 -12.03
C CYS A 182 -62.48 -10.60 -11.41
N ILE A 183 -62.67 -9.59 -10.57
CA ILE A 183 -64.00 -9.19 -10.07
C ILE A 183 -64.88 -8.66 -11.21
N LEU A 184 -64.33 -7.85 -12.13
CA LEU A 184 -65.08 -7.33 -13.28
C LEU A 184 -65.46 -8.41 -14.31
N THR A 185 -64.63 -9.45 -14.50
CA THR A 185 -64.97 -10.58 -15.39
C THR A 185 -66.02 -11.54 -14.82
N ARG A 186 -66.28 -11.50 -13.51
CA ARG A 186 -67.29 -12.34 -12.84
C ARG A 186 -68.69 -11.71 -12.80
N GLY A 187 -68.81 -10.43 -13.19
CA GLY A 187 -70.07 -9.69 -13.26
C GLY A 187 -70.73 -9.68 -14.65
N LYS A 188 -70.27 -10.51 -15.59
CA LYS A 188 -70.81 -10.56 -16.96
C LYS A 188 -71.04 -12.00 -17.44
N ASP A 189 -71.90 -12.72 -16.74
CA ASP A 189 -72.64 -13.85 -17.32
C ASP A 189 -74.02 -13.34 -17.79
N PRO A 190 -74.29 -13.29 -19.12
CA PRO A 190 -75.62 -13.08 -19.65
C PRO A 190 -76.23 -14.46 -19.96
N SER A 191 -76.78 -15.12 -18.95
CA SER A 191 -77.74 -16.19 -19.20
C SER A 191 -78.76 -16.25 -18.07
N ILE A 192 -80.03 -16.33 -18.48
CA ILE A 192 -81.25 -16.45 -17.69
C ILE A 192 -81.83 -15.08 -17.25
N GLN A 193 -82.73 -14.51 -18.05
CA GLN A 193 -84.16 -14.50 -17.74
C GLN A 193 -84.99 -14.40 -19.02
N GLU A 194 -86.10 -15.14 -18.95
CA GLU A 194 -87.26 -15.29 -19.82
C GLU A 194 -87.83 -13.99 -20.40
#